data_AF-A0A1X6MS34-F1
#
_entry.id   AF-A0A1X6MS34-F1
#
_cell.length_a   1.000
_cell.length_b   1.000
_cell.length_c   1.000
_cell.angle_alpha   90.00
_cell.angle_beta   90.00
_cell.angle_gamma   90.00
#
_symmetry.space_group_name_H-M   'P 1'
#
loop_
_entity.id
_entity.type
_entity.pdbx_description
1 polymer ?
#
loop_
_entity_poly.entity_id
_entity_poly.type
_entity_poly.pdbx_seq_one_letter_code
_entity_poly.pdbx_strand_id
1 'polypeptide(L)'
;MGVRYNAEKKKIGNYFSTPIYSFRCKCHLCDGWFEIQTDPKNTRYIVTSGARQKDEEWDPEENGGFAIHSEIFPDTDPNEAPVDPLAALEKSTDAQNYMNQVQVPRLEALQNVSDHYGSDPYSLSRIVRKRFREEKKVEKAKQESDERLKNSYGLPEVLALTEETEDTRADARERWQLERQALRSREDAKRRKLDQEIVIKPRSSLTSSAVPLRARTGARQTASDPVSSLRAKILGNTARRSDPVSRRLKPPDASSSIFRR
;
A
#
# COMPACT_ATOMS: atom_id res chain seq x y z
N MET A 1 21.02 -28.20 -43.94
CA MET A 1 21.03 -29.65 -44.24
C MET A 1 21.08 -29.85 -45.75
N GLY A 2 21.82 -30.83 -46.28
CA GLY A 2 21.92 -31.09 -47.73
C GLY A 2 21.72 -32.57 -48.07
N VAL A 3 20.90 -32.86 -49.07
CA VAL A 3 20.61 -34.22 -49.57
C VAL A 3 21.29 -34.41 -50.93
N ARG A 4 21.88 -35.58 -51.17
CA ARG A 4 22.59 -35.89 -52.43
C ARG A 4 21.60 -36.29 -53.52
N TYR A 5 21.75 -35.74 -54.72
CA TYR A 5 20.96 -36.08 -55.90
C TYR A 5 21.87 -36.36 -57.10
N ASN A 6 21.43 -37.28 -57.95
CA ASN A 6 21.95 -37.40 -59.31
C ASN A 6 21.31 -36.29 -60.15
N ALA A 7 22.14 -35.43 -60.75
CA ALA A 7 21.70 -34.24 -61.45
C ALA A 7 22.21 -34.22 -62.89
N GLU A 8 21.39 -33.76 -63.83
CA GLU A 8 21.86 -33.38 -65.16
C GLU A 8 22.45 -31.96 -65.09
N LYS A 9 23.76 -31.85 -65.33
CA LYS A 9 24.45 -30.55 -65.40
C LYS A 9 24.44 -30.02 -66.83
N LYS A 10 23.89 -28.82 -67.03
CA LYS A 10 23.88 -28.10 -68.31
C LYS A 10 24.45 -26.69 -68.15
N LYS A 11 25.24 -26.22 -69.11
CA LYS A 11 25.69 -24.82 -69.16
C LYS A 11 24.65 -24.01 -69.92
N ILE A 12 24.02 -23.04 -69.26
CA ILE A 12 22.92 -22.24 -69.85
C ILE A 12 23.42 -20.86 -70.33
N GLY A 13 24.41 -20.29 -69.66
CA GLY A 13 24.94 -18.97 -70.00
C GLY A 13 26.23 -18.66 -69.26
N ASN A 14 26.64 -17.39 -69.29
CA ASN A 14 27.74 -16.86 -68.49
C ASN A 14 27.31 -15.56 -67.80
N TYR A 15 27.75 -15.35 -66.56
CA TYR A 15 27.77 -14.05 -65.89
C TYR A 15 29.18 -13.46 -66.02
N PHE A 16 29.34 -12.46 -66.89
CA PHE A 16 30.65 -12.01 -67.39
C PHE A 16 31.48 -13.19 -67.92
N SER A 17 32.60 -13.52 -67.28
CA SER A 17 33.47 -14.65 -67.63
C SER A 17 33.08 -15.96 -66.95
N THR A 18 32.22 -15.93 -65.93
CA THR A 18 31.87 -17.11 -65.11
C THR A 18 30.67 -17.86 -65.70
N PRO A 19 30.78 -19.17 -65.99
CA PRO A 19 29.66 -19.94 -66.54
C PRO A 19 28.55 -20.16 -65.51
N ILE A 20 27.30 -20.01 -65.96
CA ILE A 20 26.09 -20.35 -65.21
C ILE A 20 25.70 -21.79 -65.57
N TYR A 21 25.65 -22.64 -64.54
CA TYR A 21 25.19 -24.02 -64.66
C TYR A 21 23.78 -24.16 -64.15
N SER A 22 22.99 -24.97 -64.86
CA SER A 22 21.71 -25.51 -64.40
C SER A 22 21.88 -26.97 -64.03
N PHE A 23 21.30 -27.33 -62.90
CA PHE A 23 21.21 -28.68 -62.38
C PHE A 23 19.76 -29.08 -62.35
N ARG A 24 19.39 -30.05 -63.19
CA ARG A 24 18.06 -30.64 -63.20
C ARG A 24 18.07 -31.96 -62.43
N CYS A 25 17.22 -32.06 -61.43
CA CYS A 25 17.13 -33.20 -60.51
C CYS A 25 15.68 -33.70 -60.41
N LYS A 26 15.50 -35.01 -60.15
CA LYS A 26 14.19 -35.59 -59.86
C LYS A 26 13.90 -35.52 -58.35
N CYS A 27 12.68 -35.17 -57.97
CA CYS A 27 12.25 -35.22 -56.58
C CYS A 27 12.20 -36.68 -56.08
N HIS A 28 12.49 -36.89 -54.79
CA HIS A 28 12.46 -38.23 -54.18
C HIS A 28 11.05 -38.65 -53.72
N LEU A 29 10.15 -37.69 -53.47
CA LEU A 29 8.76 -37.94 -53.07
C LEU A 29 7.78 -38.00 -54.25
N CYS A 30 8.11 -37.37 -55.38
CA CYS A 30 7.22 -37.28 -56.53
C CYS A 30 8.00 -37.43 -57.85
N ASP A 31 7.29 -37.70 -58.95
CA ASP A 31 7.90 -37.80 -60.28
C ASP A 31 8.25 -36.44 -60.91
N GLY A 32 8.14 -35.35 -60.15
CA GLY A 32 8.49 -34.01 -60.58
C GLY A 32 9.99 -33.80 -60.74
N TRP A 33 10.35 -32.94 -61.70
CA TRP A 33 11.71 -32.45 -61.88
C TRP A 33 11.79 -31.01 -61.40
N PHE A 34 12.89 -30.65 -60.74
CA PHE A 34 13.19 -29.28 -60.37
C PHE A 34 14.55 -28.86 -60.93
N GLU A 35 14.67 -27.58 -61.23
CA GLU A 35 15.89 -26.99 -61.82
C GLU A 35 16.42 -25.89 -60.92
N ILE A 36 17.72 -25.99 -60.64
CA ILE A 36 18.46 -25.03 -59.82
C ILE A 36 19.60 -24.46 -60.66
N GLN A 37 19.76 -23.15 -60.64
CA GLN A 37 20.82 -22.44 -61.35
C GLN A 37 21.81 -21.80 -60.38
N THR A 38 23.09 -21.76 -60.77
CA THR A 38 24.11 -20.98 -60.06
C THR A 38 23.93 -19.50 -60.33
N ASP A 39 23.94 -18.65 -59.31
CA ASP A 39 24.00 -17.19 -59.40
C ASP A 39 25.37 -16.67 -58.90
N PRO A 40 26.32 -16.41 -59.82
CA PRO A 40 27.65 -15.91 -59.45
C PRO A 40 27.64 -14.52 -58.82
N LYS A 41 26.59 -13.70 -59.03
CA LYS A 41 26.53 -12.34 -58.48
C LYS A 41 26.34 -12.34 -56.97
N ASN A 42 25.42 -13.18 -56.49
CA ASN A 42 25.06 -13.26 -55.08
C ASN A 42 25.62 -14.52 -54.39
N THR A 43 26.53 -15.25 -55.05
CA THR A 43 27.14 -16.49 -54.55
C THR A 43 26.14 -17.55 -54.06
N ARG A 44 24.97 -17.61 -54.70
CA ARG A 44 23.85 -18.46 -54.27
C ARG A 44 23.33 -19.34 -55.40
N TYR A 45 22.46 -20.26 -55.05
CA TYR A 45 21.70 -21.04 -56.02
C TYR A 45 20.26 -20.54 -56.06
N ILE A 46 19.70 -20.38 -57.25
CA ILE A 46 18.32 -19.93 -57.45
C ILE A 46 17.51 -21.08 -58.02
N VAL A 47 16.35 -21.33 -57.44
CA VAL A 47 15.41 -22.32 -57.98
C VAL A 47 14.64 -21.68 -59.13
N THR A 48 14.76 -22.25 -60.33
CA THR A 48 14.10 -21.72 -61.54
C THR A 48 12.75 -22.38 -61.79
N SER A 49 12.63 -23.68 -61.50
CA SER A 49 11.39 -24.42 -61.72
C SER A 49 11.25 -25.62 -60.80
N GLY A 50 10.00 -26.04 -60.55
CA GLY A 50 9.67 -27.31 -59.87
C GLY A 50 9.85 -27.34 -58.35
N ALA A 51 10.43 -26.30 -57.75
CA ALA A 51 10.55 -26.16 -56.29
C ALA A 51 10.48 -24.68 -55.88
N ARG A 52 10.33 -24.43 -54.58
CA ARG A 52 10.41 -23.10 -53.96
C ARG A 52 11.49 -23.13 -52.88
N GLN A 53 12.23 -22.03 -52.74
CA GLN A 53 13.13 -21.84 -51.61
C GLN A 53 12.31 -21.81 -50.32
N LYS A 54 12.80 -22.51 -49.29
CA LYS A 54 12.26 -22.38 -47.95
C LYS A 54 12.93 -21.16 -47.33
N ASP A 55 12.13 -20.14 -47.00
CA ASP A 55 12.60 -18.96 -46.30
C ASP A 55 12.66 -19.31 -44.81
N GLU A 56 13.86 -19.34 -44.23
CA GLU A 56 14.09 -19.64 -42.80
C GLU A 56 14.41 -18.39 -41.99
N GLU A 57 14.61 -17.27 -42.68
CA GLU A 57 14.71 -15.95 -42.08
C GLU A 57 13.34 -15.59 -41.49
N TRP A 58 13.25 -15.65 -40.16
CA TRP A 58 12.11 -15.10 -39.42
C TRP A 58 12.12 -13.59 -39.59
N ASP A 59 11.16 -13.07 -40.36
CA ASP A 59 10.92 -11.63 -40.44
C ASP A 59 10.09 -11.19 -39.23
N PRO A 60 10.65 -10.39 -38.30
CA PRO A 60 9.92 -9.91 -37.14
C PRO A 60 8.73 -9.03 -37.53
N GLU A 61 8.81 -8.30 -38.64
CA GLU A 61 7.84 -7.26 -39.02
C GLU A 61 6.52 -7.87 -39.50
N GLU A 62 6.57 -8.91 -40.33
CA GLU A 62 5.37 -9.59 -40.85
C GLU A 62 4.54 -10.28 -39.75
N ASN A 63 5.19 -10.65 -38.64
CA ASN A 63 4.57 -11.38 -37.54
C ASN A 63 4.29 -10.54 -36.28
N GLY A 64 4.27 -9.20 -36.43
CA GLY A 64 3.87 -8.28 -35.36
C GLY A 64 4.92 -8.03 -34.29
N GLY A 65 6.18 -8.39 -34.56
CA GLY A 65 7.35 -7.96 -33.79
C GLY A 65 7.91 -6.65 -34.34
N PHE A 66 8.56 -5.87 -33.49
CA PHE A 66 9.37 -4.73 -33.94
C PHE A 66 10.75 -5.24 -34.34
N ALA A 67 11.24 -4.91 -35.54
CA ALA A 67 12.62 -5.17 -35.92
C ALA A 67 13.54 -4.30 -35.06
N ILE A 68 14.26 -4.93 -34.12
CA ILE A 68 15.17 -4.21 -33.21
C ILE A 68 16.50 -3.87 -33.91
N HIS A 69 16.79 -4.49 -35.07
CA HIS A 69 18.03 -4.25 -35.82
C HIS A 69 17.84 -4.43 -37.32
N SER A 70 17.46 -3.37 -38.03
CA SER A 70 17.62 -3.23 -39.47
C SER A 70 18.81 -2.29 -39.76
N GLU A 71 20.04 -2.76 -39.58
CA GLU A 71 21.24 -2.06 -40.09
C GLU A 71 21.29 -1.98 -41.65
N ILE A 72 20.29 -2.58 -42.33
CA ILE A 72 20.20 -2.66 -43.79
C ILE A 72 19.04 -1.84 -44.37
N PHE A 73 18.09 -1.39 -43.54
CA PHE A 73 17.01 -0.51 -43.97
C PHE A 73 16.78 0.50 -42.85
N PRO A 74 17.03 1.80 -43.05
CA PRO A 74 16.60 2.76 -42.07
C PRO A 74 15.07 2.71 -42.06
N ASP A 75 14.49 2.09 -41.03
CA ASP A 75 13.11 2.32 -40.61
C ASP A 75 12.99 3.77 -40.15
N THR A 76 13.08 4.65 -41.14
CA THR A 76 12.52 5.98 -41.11
C THR A 76 11.19 5.78 -41.82
N ASP A 77 10.08 6.00 -41.11
CA ASP A 77 8.80 6.18 -41.79
C ASP A 77 9.05 7.04 -43.03
N PRO A 78 8.46 6.78 -44.21
CA PRO A 78 8.74 7.59 -45.41
C PRO A 78 8.37 9.08 -45.25
N ASN A 79 7.74 9.45 -44.11
CA ASN A 79 7.41 10.81 -43.70
C ASN A 79 8.31 11.37 -42.58
N GLU A 80 9.23 10.58 -42.01
CA GLU A 80 10.15 11.05 -40.99
C GLU A 80 11.41 11.62 -41.65
N ALA A 81 11.78 12.84 -41.26
CA ALA A 81 12.92 13.52 -41.85
C ALA A 81 14.21 12.70 -41.59
N PRO A 82 15.20 12.71 -42.51
CA PRO A 82 16.47 12.06 -42.25
C PRO A 82 17.04 12.63 -40.94
N VAL A 83 17.24 11.74 -39.96
CA VAL A 83 17.77 12.12 -38.65
C VAL A 83 19.10 12.82 -38.87
N ASP A 84 19.25 14.03 -38.31
CA ASP A 84 20.49 14.79 -38.39
C ASP A 84 21.64 13.90 -37.83
N PRO A 85 22.72 13.66 -38.60
CA PRO A 85 23.84 12.85 -38.13
C PRO A 85 24.43 13.37 -36.81
N LEU A 86 24.33 14.68 -36.54
CA LEU A 86 24.76 15.24 -35.26
C LEU A 86 23.85 14.83 -34.10
N ALA A 87 22.52 14.82 -34.30
CA ALA A 87 21.57 14.38 -33.28
C ALA A 87 21.72 12.88 -32.95
N ALA A 88 22.01 12.06 -33.96
CA ALA A 88 22.31 10.64 -33.76
C ALA A 88 23.60 10.45 -32.93
N LEU A 89 24.64 11.24 -33.23
CA LEU A 89 25.89 11.22 -32.49
C LEU A 89 25.68 11.65 -31.03
N GLU A 90 24.98 12.77 -30.80
CA GLU A 90 24.65 13.27 -29.45
C GLU A 90 23.94 12.20 -28.61
N LYS A 91 22.91 11.57 -29.16
CA LYS A 91 22.18 10.48 -28.48
C LYS A 91 23.10 9.31 -28.14
N SER A 92 24.01 8.93 -29.04
CA SER A 92 24.97 7.85 -28.79
C SER A 92 25.97 8.22 -27.69
N THR A 93 26.45 9.48 -27.68
CA THR A 93 27.38 9.97 -26.67
C THR A 93 26.72 10.11 -25.31
N ASP A 94 25.47 10.58 -25.25
CA ASP A 94 24.69 10.67 -24.02
C ASP A 94 24.41 9.28 -23.45
N ALA A 95 24.09 8.30 -24.30
CA ALA A 95 23.93 6.92 -23.88
C ALA A 95 25.24 6.34 -23.28
N GLN A 96 26.39 6.59 -23.92
CA GLN A 96 27.69 6.18 -23.40
C GLN A 96 28.02 6.88 -22.07
N ASN A 97 27.78 8.18 -21.98
CA ASN A 97 28.00 8.96 -20.76
C ASN A 97 27.14 8.46 -19.62
N TYR A 98 25.84 8.23 -19.87
CA TYR A 98 24.92 7.69 -18.88
C TYR A 98 25.32 6.28 -18.43
N MET A 99 25.73 5.41 -19.36
CA MET A 99 26.22 4.08 -19.03
C MET A 99 27.43 4.17 -18.09
N ASN A 100 28.45 4.96 -18.45
CA ASN A 100 29.69 5.05 -17.70
C ASN A 100 29.55 5.78 -16.36
N GLN A 101 28.78 6.87 -16.31
CA GLN A 101 28.67 7.72 -15.12
C GLN A 101 27.61 7.27 -14.14
N VAL A 102 26.57 6.56 -14.60
CA VAL A 102 25.43 6.17 -13.76
C VAL A 102 25.35 4.66 -13.61
N GLN A 103 25.35 3.91 -14.72
CA GLN A 103 25.10 2.46 -14.67
C GLN A 103 26.28 1.70 -14.09
N VAL A 104 27.50 1.95 -14.57
CA VAL A 104 28.72 1.28 -14.08
C VAL A 104 28.91 1.47 -12.56
N PRO A 105 28.94 2.69 -12.00
CA PRO A 105 29.15 2.85 -10.55
C PRO A 105 27.98 2.31 -9.73
N ARG A 106 26.75 2.30 -10.28
CA ARG A 106 25.61 1.65 -9.63
C ARG A 106 25.81 0.13 -9.55
N LEU A 107 26.26 -0.50 -10.62
CA LEU A 107 26.54 -1.93 -10.65
C LEU A 107 27.69 -2.28 -9.71
N GLU A 108 28.76 -1.49 -9.70
CA GLU A 108 29.88 -1.64 -8.76
C GLU A 108 29.40 -1.49 -7.31
N ALA A 109 28.53 -0.52 -7.00
CA ALA A 109 27.97 -0.38 -5.66
C ALA A 109 27.15 -1.61 -5.24
N LEU A 110 26.32 -2.15 -6.14
CA LEU A 110 25.56 -3.38 -5.88
C LEU A 110 26.47 -4.59 -5.68
N GLN A 111 27.52 -4.71 -6.50
CA GLN A 111 28.51 -5.77 -6.39
C GLN A 111 29.27 -5.66 -5.07
N ASN A 112 29.73 -4.48 -4.67
CA ASN A 112 30.41 -4.25 -3.40
C ASN A 112 29.54 -4.64 -2.19
N VAL A 113 28.25 -4.32 -2.23
CA VAL A 113 27.29 -4.73 -1.19
C VAL A 113 27.13 -6.25 -1.16
N SER A 114 27.01 -6.88 -2.34
CA SER A 114 26.93 -8.34 -2.46
C SER A 114 28.20 -9.02 -1.91
N ASP A 115 29.37 -8.54 -2.31
CA ASP A 115 30.67 -9.09 -1.89
C ASP A 115 30.90 -8.92 -0.39
N HIS A 116 30.52 -7.76 0.17
CA HIS A 116 30.55 -7.54 1.61
C HIS A 116 29.71 -8.59 2.36
N TYR A 117 28.48 -8.85 1.92
CA TYR A 117 27.64 -9.87 2.52
C TYR A 117 28.09 -11.32 2.23
N GLY A 118 28.75 -11.54 1.09
CA GLY A 118 29.28 -12.84 0.67
C GLY A 118 30.58 -13.24 1.35
N SER A 119 31.37 -12.29 1.83
CA SER A 119 32.69 -12.54 2.42
C SER A 119 32.67 -13.41 3.69
N ASP A 120 31.70 -13.19 4.58
CA ASP A 120 31.47 -14.02 5.78
C ASP A 120 29.97 -14.15 6.10
N PRO A 121 29.26 -15.09 5.43
CA PRO A 121 27.82 -15.25 5.61
C PRO A 121 27.47 -15.76 7.02
N TYR A 122 28.39 -16.46 7.69
CA TYR A 122 28.13 -17.06 8.99
C TYR A 122 28.14 -16.02 10.12
N SER A 123 29.13 -15.12 10.17
CA SER A 123 29.15 -14.07 11.20
C SER A 123 27.99 -13.10 11.08
N LEU A 124 27.65 -12.69 9.84
CA LEU A 124 26.50 -11.83 9.56
C LEU A 124 25.18 -12.50 9.98
N SER A 125 24.98 -13.77 9.60
CA SER A 125 23.81 -14.55 10.02
C SER A 125 23.74 -14.70 11.55
N ARG A 126 24.88 -14.86 12.22
CA ARG A 126 24.94 -14.95 13.69
C ARG A 126 24.51 -13.65 14.35
N ILE A 127 24.94 -12.49 13.84
CA ILE A 127 24.53 -11.17 14.34
C ILE A 127 23.02 -10.97 14.15
N VAL A 128 22.50 -11.27 12.95
CA VAL A 128 21.08 -11.14 12.63
C VAL A 128 20.22 -12.05 13.53
N ARG A 129 20.61 -13.32 13.69
CA ARG A 129 19.92 -14.25 14.60
C ARG A 129 19.96 -13.78 16.05
N LYS A 130 21.04 -13.15 16.50
CA LYS A 130 21.14 -12.60 17.85
C LYS A 130 20.11 -11.48 18.05
N ARG A 131 20.03 -10.53 17.11
CA ARG A 131 19.04 -9.43 17.13
C ARG A 131 17.61 -9.96 17.17
N PHE A 132 17.24 -10.86 16.25
CA PHE A 132 15.90 -11.44 16.24
C PHE A 132 15.56 -12.24 17.50
N ARG A 133 16.55 -12.88 18.15
CA ARG A 133 16.32 -13.56 19.44
C ARG A 133 16.07 -12.56 20.57
N GLU A 134 16.74 -11.42 20.56
CA GLU A 134 16.56 -10.36 21.55
C GLU A 134 15.20 -9.67 21.34
N GLU A 135 14.87 -9.30 20.11
CA GLU A 135 13.55 -8.74 19.73
C GLU A 135 12.42 -9.70 20.08
N LYS A 136 12.53 -10.99 19.71
CA LYS A 136 11.52 -11.99 20.06
C LYS A 136 11.32 -12.14 21.57
N LYS A 137 12.38 -11.98 22.39
CA LYS A 137 12.24 -12.00 23.86
C LYS A 137 11.47 -10.78 24.36
N VAL A 138 11.76 -9.61 23.82
CA VAL A 138 11.06 -8.35 24.16
C VAL A 138 9.60 -8.44 23.75
N GLU A 139 9.32 -8.86 22.51
CA GLU A 139 7.96 -9.05 22.01
C GLU A 139 7.19 -10.08 22.81
N LYS A 140 7.80 -11.23 23.14
CA LYS A 140 7.15 -12.25 23.97
C LYS A 140 6.85 -11.72 25.38
N ALA A 141 7.77 -10.98 25.98
CA ALA A 141 7.53 -10.37 27.29
C ALA A 141 6.38 -9.35 27.26
N LYS A 142 6.28 -8.54 26.20
CA LYS A 142 5.16 -7.62 25.96
C LYS A 142 3.84 -8.38 25.77
N GLN A 143 3.84 -9.43 24.94
CA GLN A 143 2.66 -10.29 24.74
C GLN A 143 2.20 -10.94 26.04
N GLU A 144 3.11 -11.46 26.85
CA GLU A 144 2.78 -12.05 28.16
C GLU A 144 2.21 -11.01 29.14
N SER A 145 2.71 -9.75 29.15
CA SER A 145 2.11 -8.69 29.97
C SER A 145 0.71 -8.31 29.48
N ASP A 146 0.51 -8.24 28.17
CA ASP A 146 -0.75 -7.88 27.54
C ASP A 146 -1.81 -8.97 27.79
N GLU A 147 -1.45 -10.24 27.63
CA GLU A 147 -2.31 -11.38 27.93
C GLU A 147 -2.72 -11.41 29.41
N ARG A 148 -1.78 -11.12 30.33
CA ARG A 148 -2.10 -11.01 31.76
C ARG A 148 -3.12 -9.91 32.04
N LEU A 149 -2.96 -8.74 31.43
CA LEU A 149 -3.93 -7.64 31.55
C LEU A 149 -5.28 -8.03 30.97
N LYS A 150 -5.31 -8.60 29.75
CA LYS A 150 -6.54 -9.07 29.10
C LYS A 150 -7.28 -10.07 29.97
N ASN A 151 -6.58 -11.06 30.52
CA ASN A 151 -7.16 -12.07 31.41
C ASN A 151 -7.69 -11.46 32.72
N SER A 152 -6.97 -10.51 33.30
CA SER A 152 -7.40 -9.86 34.55
C SER A 152 -8.67 -9.02 34.40
N TYR A 153 -8.88 -8.43 33.22
CA TYR A 153 -10.04 -7.57 32.91
C TYR A 153 -11.10 -8.25 32.04
N GLY A 154 -10.91 -9.50 31.63
CA GLY A 154 -11.81 -10.22 30.73
C GLY A 154 -11.95 -9.60 29.34
N LEU A 155 -10.89 -8.96 28.82
CA LEU A 155 -10.90 -8.28 27.53
C LEU A 155 -10.83 -9.29 26.37
N PRO A 156 -11.40 -8.98 25.19
CA PRO A 156 -11.32 -9.83 24.02
C PRO A 156 -9.86 -10.06 23.57
N GLU A 157 -9.54 -11.29 23.17
CA GLU A 157 -8.19 -11.67 22.72
C GLU A 157 -7.72 -10.83 21.51
N VAL A 158 -8.64 -10.52 20.60
CA VAL A 158 -8.42 -9.75 19.36
C VAL A 158 -8.12 -8.27 19.62
N LEU A 159 -8.38 -7.75 20.83
CA LEU A 159 -8.12 -6.35 21.14
C LEU A 159 -6.61 -6.09 21.17
N ALA A 160 -6.09 -5.32 20.22
CA ALA A 160 -4.71 -4.87 20.24
C ALA A 160 -4.53 -3.80 21.32
N LEU A 161 -3.62 -4.04 22.27
CA LEU A 161 -3.23 -3.03 23.25
C LEU A 161 -2.16 -2.15 22.61
N THR A 162 -2.28 -0.84 22.80
CA THR A 162 -1.27 0.13 22.34
C THR A 162 -0.06 0.12 23.27
N GLU A 163 1.13 0.36 22.72
CA GLU A 163 2.33 0.48 23.54
C GLU A 163 2.19 1.60 24.59
N GLU A 164 2.54 1.31 25.83
CA GLU A 164 2.48 2.26 26.93
C GLU A 164 3.69 3.23 26.90
N THR A 165 3.62 4.24 26.05
CA THR A 165 4.53 5.40 26.09
C THR A 165 4.02 6.48 27.06
N GLU A 166 4.89 7.40 27.49
CA GLU A 166 4.46 8.48 28.40
C GLU A 166 3.39 9.38 27.77
N ASP A 167 3.52 9.66 26.48
CA ASP A 167 2.56 10.47 25.72
C ASP A 167 1.20 9.77 25.58
N THR A 168 1.19 8.48 25.23
CA THR A 168 -0.07 7.71 25.12
C THR A 168 -0.78 7.58 26.46
N ARG A 169 -0.02 7.48 27.57
CA ARG A 169 -0.57 7.50 28.93
C ARG A 169 -1.18 8.85 29.28
N ALA A 170 -0.55 9.96 28.90
CA ALA A 170 -1.08 11.31 29.13
C ALA A 170 -2.39 11.52 28.34
N ASP A 171 -2.38 11.19 27.05
CA ASP A 171 -3.54 11.28 26.17
C ASP A 171 -4.71 10.41 26.68
N ALA A 172 -4.43 9.17 27.08
CA ALA A 172 -5.44 8.27 27.63
C ALA A 172 -6.05 8.82 28.94
N ARG A 173 -5.23 9.42 29.81
CA ARG A 173 -5.70 10.07 31.05
C ARG A 173 -6.60 11.26 30.75
N GLU A 174 -6.20 12.13 29.81
CA GLU A 174 -7.00 13.29 29.43
C GLU A 174 -8.34 12.87 28.82
N ARG A 175 -8.32 11.95 27.85
CA ARG A 175 -9.55 11.41 27.23
C ARG A 175 -10.48 10.79 28.27
N TRP A 176 -9.95 10.03 29.23
CA TRP A 176 -10.75 9.45 30.31
C TRP A 176 -11.35 10.52 31.22
N GLN A 177 -10.61 11.59 31.54
CA GLN A 177 -11.13 12.70 32.35
C GLN A 177 -12.27 13.44 31.63
N LEU A 178 -12.11 13.71 30.33
CA LEU A 178 -13.13 14.36 29.51
C LEU A 178 -14.41 13.52 29.42
N GLU A 179 -14.29 12.23 29.09
CA GLU A 179 -15.42 11.30 29.02
C GLU A 179 -16.12 11.16 30.37
N ARG A 180 -15.36 11.13 31.48
CA ARG A 180 -15.94 11.06 32.83
C ARG A 180 -16.73 12.33 33.18
N GLN A 181 -16.27 13.50 32.75
CA GLN A 181 -17.03 14.75 32.92
C GLN A 181 -18.29 14.77 32.05
N ALA A 182 -18.21 14.29 30.81
CA ALA A 182 -19.34 14.18 29.90
C ALA A 182 -20.40 13.18 30.40
N LEU A 183 -19.97 12.05 30.98
CA LEU A 183 -20.87 11.07 31.57
C LEU A 183 -21.62 11.68 32.77
N ARG A 184 -20.91 12.37 33.67
CA ARG A 184 -21.52 13.09 34.80
C ARG A 184 -22.55 14.12 34.34
N SER A 185 -22.22 14.94 33.34
CA SER A 185 -23.15 15.94 32.82
C SER A 185 -24.40 15.30 32.18
N ARG A 186 -24.23 14.16 31.49
CA ARG A 186 -25.35 13.39 30.93
C ARG A 186 -26.23 12.78 32.01
N GLU A 187 -25.65 12.27 33.09
CA GLU A 187 -26.40 11.76 34.25
C GLU A 187 -27.17 12.88 34.97
N ASP A 188 -26.55 14.03 35.22
CA ASP A 188 -27.21 15.19 35.82
C ASP A 188 -28.35 15.72 34.95
N ALA A 189 -28.18 15.74 33.62
CA ALA A 189 -29.24 16.09 32.70
C ALA A 189 -30.40 15.09 32.72
N LYS A 190 -30.13 13.77 32.83
CA LYS A 190 -31.17 12.74 33.01
C LYS A 190 -31.92 12.91 34.33
N ARG A 191 -31.20 13.19 35.43
CA ARG A 191 -31.80 13.45 36.75
C ARG A 191 -32.70 14.68 36.74
N ARG A 192 -32.26 15.79 36.12
CA ARG A 192 -33.09 16.99 35.94
C ARG A 192 -34.36 16.73 35.14
N LYS A 193 -34.33 15.84 34.14
CA LYS A 193 -35.51 15.44 33.37
C LYS A 193 -36.49 14.61 34.19
N LEU A 194 -35.99 13.65 34.98
CA LEU A 194 -36.82 12.88 35.91
C LEU A 194 -37.45 13.76 36.99
N ASP A 195 -36.70 14.72 37.55
CA ASP A 195 -37.25 15.68 38.50
C ASP A 195 -38.33 16.58 37.88
N GLN A 196 -38.22 16.90 36.58
CA GLN A 196 -39.26 17.65 35.85
C GLN A 196 -40.51 16.80 35.54
N GLU A 197 -40.37 15.50 35.32
CA GLU A 197 -41.49 14.58 35.10
C GLU A 197 -42.23 14.18 36.38
N ILE A 198 -41.56 14.19 37.54
CA ILE A 198 -42.17 13.88 38.86
C ILE A 198 -42.93 15.10 39.44
N VAL A 199 -42.85 16.28 38.83
CA VAL A 199 -43.77 17.39 39.16
C VAL A 199 -45.17 17.01 38.67
N ILE A 200 -45.97 16.48 39.59
CA ILE A 200 -47.41 16.25 39.49
C ILE A 200 -48.04 17.48 38.81
N LYS A 201 -48.40 17.36 37.52
CA LYS A 201 -49.17 18.38 36.81
C LYS A 201 -50.55 18.48 37.49
N PRO A 202 -50.94 19.64 38.06
CA PRO A 202 -52.30 19.78 38.57
C PRO A 202 -53.25 19.77 37.37
N ARG A 203 -54.19 18.84 37.40
CA ARG A 203 -55.26 18.70 36.41
C ARG A 203 -56.24 19.85 36.61
N SER A 204 -56.12 20.93 35.83
CA SER A 204 -57.12 22.00 35.83
C SER A 204 -58.22 21.68 34.80
N SER A 205 -59.44 21.58 35.29
CA SER A 205 -60.66 21.57 34.47
C SER A 205 -61.48 22.82 34.78
N LEU A 206 -61.57 23.67 33.75
CA LEU A 206 -62.74 24.44 33.28
C LEU A 206 -63.46 25.37 34.29
N THR A 207 -63.50 26.68 33.98
CA THR A 207 -64.66 27.35 33.32
C THR A 207 -64.39 28.84 33.04
N SER A 208 -64.74 29.25 31.80
CA SER A 208 -65.24 30.55 31.27
C SER A 208 -65.21 31.80 32.18
N SER A 209 -64.91 33.03 31.75
CA SER A 209 -65.21 33.71 30.47
C SER A 209 -64.56 35.11 30.44
N ALA A 210 -64.48 35.66 29.22
CA ALA A 210 -64.43 37.08 28.84
C ALA A 210 -63.04 37.75 28.64
N VAL A 211 -62.98 38.43 27.49
CA VAL A 211 -61.83 39.04 26.80
C VAL A 211 -61.89 40.58 27.03
N PRO A 212 -60.98 41.40 26.50
CA PRO A 212 -59.64 41.75 26.98
C PRO A 212 -59.55 43.23 27.44
N LEU A 213 -58.44 43.69 28.03
CA LEU A 213 -58.04 45.11 27.96
C LEU A 213 -56.52 45.31 28.17
N ARG A 214 -55.86 45.60 27.04
CA ARG A 214 -54.77 46.55 26.77
C ARG A 214 -53.81 46.98 27.91
N ALA A 215 -52.55 46.57 27.74
CA ALA A 215 -51.27 47.29 27.90
C ALA A 215 -51.12 48.39 28.97
N ARG A 216 -50.11 48.25 29.86
CA ARG A 216 -48.80 48.96 29.77
C ARG A 216 -47.93 48.72 31.02
N THR A 217 -46.67 48.47 30.74
CA THR A 217 -45.42 48.83 31.45
C THR A 217 -45.51 49.55 32.80
N GLY A 218 -44.80 49.02 33.80
CA GLY A 218 -44.40 49.75 35.01
C GLY A 218 -43.60 48.88 35.98
N ALA A 219 -42.30 49.10 36.05
CA ALA A 219 -41.38 48.42 36.95
C ALA A 219 -41.65 48.72 38.42
N ARG A 220 -41.57 47.71 39.32
CA ARG A 220 -40.98 47.88 40.66
C ARG A 220 -40.68 46.56 41.39
N GLN A 221 -39.39 46.37 41.64
CA GLN A 221 -38.70 45.89 42.84
C GLN A 221 -39.42 44.93 43.84
N THR A 222 -38.76 43.78 44.02
CA THR A 222 -38.46 43.08 45.28
C THR A 222 -39.59 42.88 46.30
N ALA A 223 -40.20 41.70 46.24
CA ALA A 223 -40.61 40.97 47.43
C ALA A 223 -40.13 39.53 47.24
N SER A 224 -39.14 39.10 48.04
CA SER A 224 -38.75 37.69 48.10
C SER A 224 -39.93 36.91 48.65
N ASP A 225 -40.61 36.19 47.77
CA ASP A 225 -41.76 35.37 48.12
C ASP A 225 -41.34 34.41 49.24
N PRO A 226 -41.91 34.51 50.45
CA PRO A 226 -41.43 33.74 51.61
C PRO A 226 -41.49 32.25 51.31
N VAL A 227 -42.48 31.82 50.51
CA VAL A 227 -42.65 30.45 50.03
C VAL A 227 -41.53 30.02 49.08
N SER A 228 -40.99 30.92 48.25
CA SER A 228 -39.83 30.61 47.39
C SER A 228 -38.54 30.48 48.20
N SER A 229 -38.36 31.33 49.24
CA SER A 229 -37.20 31.25 50.14
C SER A 229 -37.24 29.98 51.00
N LEU A 230 -38.44 29.55 51.41
CA LEU A 230 -38.66 28.34 52.20
C LEU A 230 -38.49 27.09 51.34
N ARG A 231 -38.94 27.11 50.07
CA ARG A 231 -38.62 26.07 49.08
C ARG A 231 -37.12 25.98 48.79
N ALA A 232 -36.43 27.11 48.59
CA ALA A 232 -34.99 27.12 48.37
C ALA A 232 -34.22 26.59 49.60
N LYS A 233 -34.65 26.93 50.81
CA LYS A 233 -34.08 26.39 52.05
C LYS A 233 -34.34 24.89 52.20
N ILE A 234 -35.54 24.40 51.92
CA ILE A 234 -35.85 22.96 51.98
C ILE A 234 -35.00 22.19 50.95
N LEU A 235 -34.94 22.66 49.70
CA LEU A 235 -34.14 22.03 48.65
C LEU A 235 -32.63 22.06 48.94
N GLY A 236 -32.12 23.16 49.50
CA GLY A 236 -30.72 23.26 49.95
C GLY A 236 -30.40 22.34 51.12
N ASN A 237 -31.35 22.11 52.04
CA ASN A 237 -31.15 21.24 53.19
C ASN A 237 -31.29 19.75 52.81
N THR A 238 -32.14 19.42 51.83
CA THR A 238 -32.25 18.05 51.30
C THR A 238 -31.05 17.68 50.42
N ALA A 239 -30.48 18.64 49.66
CA ALA A 239 -29.27 18.43 48.88
C ALA A 239 -28.03 18.15 49.76
N ARG A 240 -27.97 18.72 50.97
CA ARG A 240 -26.89 18.45 51.95
C ARG A 240 -27.07 17.14 52.72
N ARG A 241 -28.26 16.51 52.67
CA ARG A 241 -28.55 15.24 53.38
C ARG A 241 -28.53 14.01 52.47
N SER A 242 -28.52 14.18 51.15
CA SER A 242 -28.35 13.10 50.20
C SER A 242 -26.92 13.03 49.66
N ASP A 243 -25.96 12.74 50.54
CA ASP A 243 -24.73 12.04 50.17
C ASP A 243 -24.94 10.56 50.48
N PRO A 244 -25.38 9.72 49.53
CA PRO A 244 -25.50 8.29 49.77
C PRO A 244 -24.18 7.57 49.54
N VAL A 245 -23.02 8.17 49.85
CA VAL A 245 -21.71 7.48 49.85
C VAL A 245 -20.78 8.11 50.91
N SER A 246 -21.16 8.01 52.18
CA SER A 246 -20.18 7.97 53.27
C SER A 246 -20.49 6.78 54.17
N ARG A 247 -20.40 5.59 53.60
CA ARG A 247 -20.03 4.40 54.39
C ARG A 247 -18.52 4.49 54.56
N ARG A 248 -18.10 4.96 55.73
CA ARG A 248 -16.74 4.73 56.25
C ARG A 248 -16.46 3.24 56.21
N LEU A 249 -15.79 2.76 55.15
CA LEU A 249 -14.98 1.56 55.28
C LEU A 249 -13.75 1.99 56.04
N LYS A 250 -13.67 1.56 57.30
CA LYS A 250 -12.47 1.67 58.11
C LYS A 250 -11.36 0.91 57.37
N PRO A 251 -10.22 1.54 57.03
CA PRO A 251 -9.08 0.78 56.54
C PRO A 251 -8.62 -0.17 57.65
N PRO A 252 -8.23 -1.42 57.34
CA PRO A 252 -7.64 -2.31 58.34
C PRO A 252 -6.34 -1.69 58.87
N ASP A 253 -6.17 -1.76 60.19
CA ASP A 253 -5.00 -1.27 60.91
C ASP A 253 -3.72 -1.95 60.38
N ALA A 254 -2.86 -1.20 59.71
CA ALA A 254 -1.48 -1.58 59.49
C ALA A 254 -0.70 -1.27 60.78
N SER A 255 -0.64 -2.25 61.68
CA SER A 255 0.34 -2.28 62.76
C SER A 255 1.74 -2.28 62.15
N SER A 256 2.45 -1.18 62.38
CA SER A 256 3.90 -1.09 62.26
C SER A 256 4.55 -1.91 63.38
N SER A 257 5.07 -3.10 63.05
CA SER A 257 6.14 -3.71 63.83
C SER A 257 7.48 -3.39 63.20
N ILE A 258 8.05 -2.29 63.69
CA ILE A 258 9.48 -2.02 63.70
C ILE A 258 10.18 -3.13 64.49
N PHE A 259 11.13 -3.84 63.86
CA PHE A 259 12.34 -4.43 64.46
C PHE A 259 13.30 -4.76 63.30
N ARG A 260 14.29 -3.91 63.00
CA ARG A 260 15.70 -4.04 63.45
C ARG A 260 16.21 -5.48 63.52
N ARG A 261 16.91 -5.94 62.47
CA ARG A 261 18.38 -6.08 62.41
C ARG A 261 18.82 -6.46 61.00
#